data_AF-A0A814UEF8-F1
#
_entry.id   AF-A0A814UEF8-F1
#
_cell.length_a   1.000
_cell.length_b   1.000
_cell.length_c   1.000
_cell.angle_alpha   90.00
_cell.angle_beta   90.00
_cell.angle_gamma   90.00
#
_symmetry.space_group_name_H-M   'P 1'
#
loop_
_entity.id
_entity.type
_entity.pdbx_description
1 polymer ?
#
loop_
_entity_poly.entity_id
_entity_poly.type
_entity_poly.pdbx_seq_one_letter_code
_entity_poly.pdbx_strand_id
1 'polypeptide(L)'
;MFETEIITAAVLASFVGILTLVWLVQSIQASCRPPQLTIIVLIFYLTNFAEMVFRGTIYYSTLDTTTNLIIISVLTVVGQRMHILANYGFITKVLGYQWMLSRLILVGALLIMMVSNILAIVSGMQLTNPYTIASGFQLRQISAGLKLALAVLFYPIWFATKAFKDTTKQGIVLLLISSVTCLVIAIYDVITSIPQYYIITSQQQMWFFIFQLAPTLIALIVWAVLHPKRSLVIRR
;
A
#
# COMPACT_ATOMS: atom_id res chain seq x y z
N MET A 1 10.40 -25.94 -6.13
CA MET A 1 9.40 -24.85 -6.09
C MET A 1 9.30 -24.23 -4.68
N PHE A 2 9.29 -25.04 -3.61
CA PHE A 2 9.11 -24.54 -2.24
C PHE A 2 10.34 -23.85 -1.63
N GLU A 3 11.55 -24.42 -1.76
CA GLU A 3 12.78 -23.74 -1.30
C GLU A 3 13.00 -22.41 -2.04
N THR A 4 12.67 -22.37 -3.33
CA THR A 4 12.79 -21.16 -4.15
C THR A 4 11.88 -20.04 -3.67
N GLU A 5 10.67 -20.32 -3.17
CA GLU A 5 9.76 -19.30 -2.62
C GLU A 5 10.27 -18.71 -1.30
N ILE A 6 10.81 -19.55 -0.41
CA ILE A 6 11.39 -19.12 0.88
C ILE A 6 12.63 -18.27 0.65
N ILE A 7 13.55 -18.73 -0.21
CA ILE A 7 14.76 -17.98 -0.57
C ILE A 7 14.37 -16.64 -1.19
N THR A 8 13.37 -16.63 -2.07
CA THR A 8 12.86 -15.40 -2.68
C THR A 8 12.29 -14.45 -1.63
N ALA A 9 11.43 -14.93 -0.72
CA ALA A 9 10.87 -14.12 0.36
C ALA A 9 11.96 -13.55 1.31
N ALA A 10 12.97 -14.34 1.65
CA ALA A 10 14.08 -13.90 2.48
C ALA A 10 14.93 -12.82 1.81
N VAL A 11 15.30 -13.02 0.53
CA VAL A 11 16.04 -12.02 -0.27
C VAL A 11 15.25 -10.73 -0.38
N LEU A 12 13.94 -10.82 -0.62
CA LEU A 12 13.05 -9.67 -0.68
C LEU A 12 12.89 -8.97 0.67
N ALA A 13 12.79 -9.73 1.77
CA ALA A 13 12.77 -9.17 3.12
C ALA A 13 14.05 -8.38 3.41
N SER A 14 15.23 -8.93 3.07
CA SER A 14 16.50 -8.21 3.18
C SER A 14 16.50 -6.94 2.33
N PHE A 15 16.01 -6.99 1.10
CA PHE A 15 15.93 -5.83 0.22
C PHE A 15 15.00 -4.73 0.78
N VAL A 16 13.79 -5.09 1.21
CA VAL A 16 12.85 -4.15 1.85
C VAL A 16 13.42 -3.60 3.17
N GLY A 17 14.13 -4.42 3.94
CA GLY A 17 14.82 -4.00 5.16
C GLY A 17 15.89 -2.95 4.89
N ILE A 18 16.75 -3.17 3.89
CA ILE A 18 17.77 -2.19 3.45
C ILE A 18 17.08 -0.90 3.00
N LEU A 19 16.03 -0.98 2.19
CA LEU A 19 15.27 0.20 1.75
C LEU A 19 14.66 0.96 2.94
N THR A 20 14.16 0.25 3.96
CA THR A 20 13.60 0.85 5.18
C THR A 20 14.67 1.62 5.95
N LEU A 21 15.86 1.03 6.11
CA LEU A 21 16.99 1.69 6.77
C LEU A 21 17.46 2.91 6.00
N VAL A 22 17.61 2.80 4.68
CA VAL A 22 17.99 3.91 3.79
C VAL A 22 16.98 5.05 3.93
N TRP A 23 15.69 4.74 3.85
CA TRP A 23 14.62 5.73 4.01
C TRP A 23 14.66 6.42 5.37
N LEU A 24 14.86 5.66 6.45
CA LEU A 24 14.92 6.17 7.82
C LEU A 24 16.13 7.10 8.02
N VAL A 25 17.32 6.69 7.57
CA VAL A 25 18.54 7.50 7.62
C VAL A 25 18.35 8.81 6.84
N GLN A 26 17.83 8.72 5.61
CA GLN A 26 17.53 9.90 4.81
C GLN A 26 16.52 10.81 5.51
N SER A 27 15.45 10.25 6.10
CA SER A 27 14.41 11.03 6.79
C SER A 27 14.96 11.79 8.00
N ILE A 28 15.84 11.16 8.78
CA ILE A 28 16.50 11.75 9.95
C ILE A 28 17.46 12.86 9.51
N GLN A 29 18.40 12.55 8.60
CA GLN A 29 19.39 13.53 8.11
C GLN A 29 18.72 14.75 7.50
N ALA A 30 17.59 14.52 6.83
CA ALA A 30 16.93 15.54 6.06
C ALA A 30 15.86 16.31 6.85
N SER A 31 15.56 15.93 8.09
CA SER A 31 14.49 16.51 8.93
C SER A 31 13.20 16.66 8.14
N CYS A 32 12.76 15.56 7.50
CA CYS A 32 11.67 15.59 6.54
C CYS A 32 10.40 16.21 7.16
N ARG A 33 9.95 17.32 6.58
CA ARG A 33 8.66 17.95 6.89
C ARG A 33 7.75 17.78 5.67
N PRO A 34 6.50 17.31 5.85
CA PRO A 34 5.81 17.10 7.13
C PRO A 34 6.14 15.74 7.81
N PRO A 35 6.13 15.68 9.15
CA PRO A 35 6.37 14.44 9.89
C PRO A 35 5.30 13.37 9.60
N GLN A 36 4.08 13.79 9.31
CA GLN A 36 2.97 12.89 9.00
C GLN A 36 3.23 12.03 7.75
N LEU A 37 3.80 12.62 6.68
CA LEU A 37 4.11 11.87 5.46
C LEU A 37 5.23 10.86 5.72
N THR A 38 6.25 11.27 6.48
CA THR A 38 7.36 10.39 6.90
C THR A 38 6.84 9.18 7.69
N ILE A 39 5.91 9.40 8.62
CA ILE A 39 5.30 8.33 9.43
C ILE A 39 4.50 7.37 8.53
N ILE A 40 3.65 7.89 7.63
CA ILE A 40 2.83 7.06 6.75
C ILE A 40 3.71 6.18 5.84
N VAL A 41 4.75 6.77 5.23
CA VAL A 41 5.68 6.01 4.39
C VAL A 41 6.49 5.00 5.22
N LEU A 42 6.89 5.36 6.44
CA LEU A 42 7.58 4.41 7.32
C LEU A 42 6.69 3.23 7.69
N ILE A 43 5.41 3.45 8.01
CA ILE A 43 4.46 2.36 8.27
C ILE A 43 4.30 1.49 7.02
N PHE A 44 4.23 2.09 5.82
CA PHE A 44 4.22 1.34 4.56
C PHE A 44 5.44 0.42 4.41
N TYR A 45 6.65 0.92 4.68
CA TYR A 45 7.87 0.12 4.60
C TYR A 45 7.91 -0.99 5.67
N LEU A 46 7.58 -0.66 6.92
CA LEU A 46 7.62 -1.61 8.03
C LEU A 46 6.59 -2.74 7.88
N THR A 47 5.38 -2.43 7.40
CA THR A 47 4.35 -3.45 7.18
C THR A 47 4.74 -4.41 6.06
N ASN A 48 5.32 -3.91 4.97
CA ASN A 48 5.86 -4.76 3.91
C ASN A 48 7.07 -5.58 4.37
N PHE A 49 7.98 -4.99 5.15
CA PHE A 49 9.11 -5.71 5.72
C PHE A 49 8.62 -6.86 6.62
N ALA A 50 7.71 -6.56 7.54
CA ALA A 50 7.11 -7.57 8.42
C ALA A 50 6.42 -8.66 7.59
N GLU A 51 5.65 -8.30 6.56
CA GLU A 51 4.99 -9.29 5.69
C GLU A 51 6.01 -10.23 5.03
N MET A 52 7.10 -9.70 4.45
CA MET A 52 8.12 -10.52 3.81
C MET A 52 8.88 -11.39 4.81
N VAL A 53 9.17 -10.89 6.01
CA VAL A 53 9.78 -11.67 7.09
C VAL A 53 8.84 -12.79 7.54
N PHE A 54 7.55 -12.51 7.72
CA PHE A 54 6.55 -13.52 8.09
C PHE A 54 6.42 -14.60 7.00
N ARG A 55 6.41 -14.21 5.72
CA ARG A 55 6.40 -15.16 4.59
C ARG A 55 7.70 -15.97 4.47
N GLY A 56 8.84 -15.42 4.87
CA GLY A 56 10.14 -16.10 4.85
C GLY A 56 10.42 -16.99 6.07
N THR A 57 9.73 -16.78 7.19
CA THR A 57 9.99 -17.50 8.46
C THR A 57 8.98 -18.60 8.76
N ILE A 58 7.75 -18.52 8.25
CA ILE A 58 6.70 -19.52 8.54
C ILE A 58 6.81 -20.70 7.55
N TYR A 59 7.18 -21.87 8.06
CA TYR A 59 7.11 -23.16 7.35
C TYR A 59 5.64 -23.56 7.10
N TYR A 60 5.33 -24.29 6.01
CA TYR A 60 3.95 -24.62 5.62
C TYR A 60 3.08 -25.20 6.77
N SER A 61 3.66 -25.94 7.72
CA SER A 61 2.92 -26.53 8.85
C SER A 61 2.36 -25.51 9.85
N THR A 62 2.83 -24.26 9.83
CA THR A 62 2.33 -23.18 10.69
C THR A 62 1.49 -22.15 9.92
N LEU A 63 1.55 -22.11 8.59
CA LEU A 63 0.63 -21.36 7.72
C LEU A 63 -0.83 -21.87 7.81
N ASP A 64 -1.02 -23.12 8.23
CA ASP A 64 -2.34 -23.73 8.46
C ASP A 64 -3.05 -23.20 9.72
N THR A 65 -2.38 -22.38 10.55
CA THR A 65 -3.05 -21.74 11.68
C THR A 65 -3.82 -20.51 11.21
N THR A 66 -5.11 -20.47 11.51
CA THR A 66 -6.04 -19.35 11.23
C THR A 66 -5.43 -18.00 11.63
N THR A 67 -4.67 -17.96 12.73
CA THR A 67 -3.97 -16.78 13.24
C THR A 67 -2.93 -16.24 12.27
N ASN A 68 -2.10 -17.09 11.66
CA ASN A 68 -1.05 -16.65 10.74
C ASN A 68 -1.62 -16.12 9.42
N LEU A 69 -2.70 -16.72 8.92
CA LEU A 69 -3.44 -16.21 7.77
C LEU A 69 -4.03 -14.82 8.05
N ILE A 70 -4.58 -14.61 9.25
CA ILE A 70 -5.09 -13.30 9.68
C ILE A 70 -3.96 -12.27 9.71
N ILE A 71 -2.81 -12.60 10.32
CA ILE A 71 -1.67 -11.68 10.44
C ILE A 71 -1.15 -11.27 9.05
N ILE A 72 -0.90 -12.23 8.16
CA ILE A 72 -0.41 -11.93 6.80
C ILE A 72 -1.43 -11.08 6.04
N SER A 73 -2.72 -11.40 6.16
CA SER A 73 -3.79 -10.61 5.54
C SER A 73 -3.80 -9.18 6.07
N VAL A 74 -3.67 -8.97 7.38
CA VAL A 74 -3.60 -7.63 7.99
C VAL A 74 -2.41 -6.84 7.45
N LEU A 75 -1.20 -7.42 7.47
CA LEU A 75 0.03 -6.75 7.02
C LEU A 75 -0.08 -6.31 5.55
N THR A 76 -0.57 -7.21 4.70
CA THR A 76 -0.76 -6.97 3.27
C THR A 76 -1.75 -5.82 3.03
N VAL A 77 -2.86 -5.82 3.77
CA VAL A 77 -3.95 -4.85 3.63
C VAL A 77 -3.52 -3.46 4.09
N VAL A 78 -2.83 -3.37 5.23
CA VAL A 78 -2.40 -2.10 5.82
C VAL A 78 -1.32 -1.43 4.98
N GLY A 79 -0.30 -2.17 4.53
CA GLY A 79 0.81 -1.60 3.78
C GLY A 79 0.37 -0.88 2.50
N GLN A 80 -0.41 -1.57 1.67
CA GLN A 80 -0.95 -0.98 0.43
C GLN A 80 -1.81 0.25 0.69
N ARG A 81 -2.54 0.27 1.82
CA ARG A 81 -3.42 1.38 2.18
C ARG A 81 -2.64 2.60 2.67
N MET A 82 -1.56 2.38 3.41
CA MET A 82 -0.63 3.46 3.78
C MET A 82 0.05 4.07 2.56
N HIS A 83 0.35 3.28 1.53
CA HIS A 83 0.91 3.80 0.29
C HIS A 83 -0.03 4.79 -0.44
N ILE A 84 -1.32 4.47 -0.56
CA ILE A 84 -2.32 5.39 -1.13
C ILE A 84 -2.42 6.66 -0.27
N LEU A 85 -2.45 6.55 1.06
CA LEU A 85 -2.47 7.71 1.96
C LEU A 85 -1.21 8.57 1.82
N ALA A 86 -0.05 7.97 1.53
CA ALA A 86 1.18 8.72 1.26
C ALA A 86 1.05 9.58 -0.01
N ASN A 87 0.46 9.06 -1.09
CA ASN A 87 0.21 9.83 -2.32
C ASN A 87 -0.70 11.04 -2.05
N TYR A 88 -1.80 10.84 -1.31
CA TYR A 88 -2.69 11.92 -0.89
C TYR A 88 -2.01 12.93 0.03
N GLY A 89 -1.22 12.46 1.00
CA GLY A 89 -0.41 13.29 1.88
C GLY A 89 0.61 14.14 1.13
N PHE A 90 1.21 13.60 0.07
CA PHE A 90 2.14 14.32 -0.79
C PHE A 90 1.44 15.43 -1.59
N ILE A 91 0.32 15.12 -2.27
CA ILE A 91 -0.44 16.12 -3.05
C ILE A 91 -0.96 17.26 -2.16
N THR A 92 -1.52 16.93 -1.00
CA THR A 92 -2.05 17.94 -0.08
C THR A 92 -0.97 18.90 0.44
N LYS A 93 0.29 18.46 0.51
CA LYS A 93 1.42 19.34 0.82
C LYS A 93 1.81 20.26 -0.34
N VAL A 94 1.75 19.76 -1.57
CA VAL A 94 2.01 20.57 -2.77
C VAL A 94 0.96 21.67 -2.94
N LEU A 95 -0.29 21.41 -2.57
CA LEU A 95 -1.41 22.33 -2.76
C LEU A 95 -1.25 23.72 -2.12
N GLY A 96 -0.43 23.87 -1.06
CA GLY A 96 -0.01 25.15 -0.47
C GLY A 96 -1.09 26.04 0.19
N TYR A 97 -2.27 26.20 -0.43
CA TYR A 97 -3.17 27.35 -0.19
C TYR A 97 -4.68 27.04 -0.13
N GLN A 98 -5.11 25.77 -0.07
CA GLN A 98 -6.54 25.43 0.14
C GLN A 98 -6.75 24.56 1.39
N TRP A 99 -6.52 25.15 2.57
CA TRP A 99 -6.48 24.44 3.84
C TRP A 99 -7.75 23.63 4.16
N MET A 100 -8.95 24.12 3.81
CA MET A 100 -10.18 23.35 4.06
C MET A 100 -10.37 22.17 3.12
N LEU A 101 -10.26 22.38 1.80
CA LEU A 101 -10.45 21.30 0.82
C LEU A 101 -9.37 20.21 0.96
N SER A 102 -8.10 20.61 1.13
CA SER A 102 -7.00 19.67 1.34
C SER A 102 -7.14 18.84 2.63
N ARG A 103 -7.61 19.46 3.72
CA ARG A 103 -7.93 18.74 4.97
C ARG A 103 -9.09 17.79 4.79
N LEU A 104 -10.16 18.22 4.11
CA LEU A 104 -11.33 17.38 3.87
C LEU A 104 -10.98 16.16 3.00
N ILE A 105 -10.17 16.35 1.95
CA ILE A 105 -9.65 15.26 1.12
C ILE A 105 -8.80 14.30 1.96
N LEU A 106 -7.88 14.81 2.79
CA LEU A 106 -6.99 13.97 3.61
C LEU A 106 -7.78 13.17 4.67
N VAL A 107 -8.69 13.83 5.38
CA VAL A 107 -9.52 13.20 6.42
C VAL A 107 -10.48 12.19 5.77
N GLY A 108 -11.11 12.55 4.65
CA GLY A 108 -11.98 11.65 3.89
C GLY A 108 -11.23 10.42 3.40
N ALA A 109 -10.05 10.59 2.81
CA ALA A 109 -9.20 9.48 2.40
C ALA A 109 -8.79 8.62 3.60
N LEU A 110 -8.38 9.21 4.72
CA LEU A 110 -8.02 8.47 5.94
C LEU A 110 -9.19 7.64 6.48
N LEU A 111 -10.39 8.22 6.57
CA LEU A 111 -11.59 7.53 7.05
C LEU A 111 -11.97 6.36 6.12
N ILE A 112 -12.03 6.60 4.81
CA ILE A 112 -12.35 5.54 3.84
C ILE A 112 -11.31 4.42 3.91
N MET A 113 -10.04 4.75 4.13
CA MET A 113 -8.97 3.75 4.25
C MET A 113 -9.03 2.98 5.55
N MET A 114 -9.39 3.61 6.67
CA MET A 114 -9.64 2.91 7.93
C MET A 114 -10.83 1.95 7.81
N VAL A 115 -11.94 2.41 7.22
CA VAL A 115 -13.11 1.55 6.99
C VAL A 115 -12.77 0.39 6.06
N SER A 116 -12.08 0.67 4.94
CA SER A 116 -11.62 -0.38 4.01
C SER A 116 -10.70 -1.39 4.70
N ASN A 117 -9.77 -0.94 5.57
CA ASN A 117 -8.93 -1.82 6.38
C ASN A 117 -9.76 -2.77 7.26
N ILE A 118 -10.67 -2.22 8.06
CA ILE A 118 -11.50 -2.99 8.99
C ILE A 118 -12.33 -4.03 8.22
N LEU A 119 -12.97 -3.62 7.12
CA LEU A 119 -13.76 -4.52 6.28
C LEU A 119 -12.93 -5.67 5.69
N ALA A 120 -11.69 -5.39 5.24
CA ALA A 120 -10.80 -6.42 4.71
C ALA A 120 -10.33 -7.40 5.79
N ILE A 121 -10.05 -6.92 7.00
CA ILE A 121 -9.64 -7.77 8.12
C ILE A 121 -10.80 -8.67 8.55
N VAL A 122 -12.01 -8.11 8.71
CA VAL A 122 -13.22 -8.87 9.05
C VAL A 122 -13.56 -9.88 7.95
N SER A 123 -13.43 -9.50 6.68
CA SER A 123 -13.56 -10.41 5.54
C SER A 123 -12.60 -11.60 5.65
N GLY A 124 -11.32 -11.36 5.93
CA GLY A 124 -10.33 -12.42 6.10
C GLY A 124 -10.69 -13.43 7.19
N MET A 125 -11.26 -12.96 8.31
CA MET A 125 -11.75 -13.83 9.39
C MET A 125 -13.01 -14.61 9.00
N GLN A 126 -13.89 -14.05 8.17
CA GLN A 126 -15.12 -14.73 7.75
C GLN A 126 -14.89 -15.77 6.65
N LEU A 127 -13.83 -15.61 5.85
CA LEU A 127 -13.45 -16.55 4.78
C LEU A 127 -12.93 -17.89 5.32
N THR A 128 -12.51 -17.96 6.59
CA THR A 128 -12.04 -19.20 7.22
C THR A 128 -13.18 -20.06 7.77
N ASN A 129 -14.41 -19.53 7.84
CA ASN A 129 -15.58 -20.25 8.33
C ASN A 129 -16.59 -20.51 7.18
N PRO A 130 -16.91 -21.78 6.87
CA PRO A 130 -17.79 -22.15 5.75
C PRO A 130 -19.18 -21.52 5.80
N TYR A 131 -19.69 -21.22 7.00
CA TYR A 131 -21.01 -20.62 7.18
C TYR A 131 -21.05 -19.11 6.88
N THR A 132 -19.89 -18.45 6.83
CA THR A 132 -19.76 -17.00 6.62
C THR A 132 -18.99 -16.62 5.36
N ILE A 133 -18.66 -17.59 4.50
CA ILE A 133 -17.86 -17.33 3.27
C ILE A 133 -18.53 -16.27 2.39
N ALA A 134 -19.84 -16.37 2.17
CA ALA A 134 -20.56 -15.44 1.32
C ALA A 134 -20.50 -13.99 1.82
N SER A 135 -20.71 -13.77 3.13
CA SER A 135 -20.57 -12.44 3.73
C SER A 135 -19.12 -11.96 3.72
N GLY A 136 -18.16 -12.88 3.89
CA GLY A 136 -16.73 -12.60 3.77
C GLY A 136 -16.36 -12.01 2.41
N PHE A 137 -16.86 -12.60 1.31
CA PHE A 137 -16.64 -12.06 -0.03
C PHE A 137 -17.34 -10.72 -0.26
N GLN A 138 -18.54 -10.50 0.27
CA GLN A 138 -19.22 -9.19 0.18
C GLN A 138 -18.40 -8.09 0.86
N LEU A 139 -17.88 -8.34 2.07
CA LEU A 139 -17.02 -7.39 2.78
C LEU A 139 -15.72 -7.12 2.01
N ARG A 140 -15.15 -8.15 1.36
CA ARG A 140 -13.96 -8.03 0.50
C ARG A 140 -14.25 -7.12 -0.70
N GLN A 141 -15.39 -7.30 -1.36
CA GLN A 141 -15.82 -6.50 -2.50
C GLN A 141 -16.03 -5.03 -2.11
N ILE A 142 -16.71 -4.77 -1.00
CA ILE A 142 -16.89 -3.39 -0.50
C ILE A 142 -15.53 -2.76 -0.18
N SER A 143 -14.66 -3.48 0.52
CA SER A 143 -13.32 -2.99 0.86
C SER A 143 -12.48 -2.66 -0.36
N ALA A 144 -12.46 -3.56 -1.35
CA ALA A 144 -11.75 -3.39 -2.62
C ALA A 144 -12.34 -2.23 -3.45
N GLY A 145 -13.66 -2.11 -3.49
CA GLY A 145 -14.37 -1.00 -4.12
C GLY A 145 -14.02 0.36 -3.53
N LEU A 146 -13.96 0.47 -2.19
CA LEU A 146 -13.53 1.70 -1.51
C LEU A 146 -12.09 2.07 -1.85
N LYS A 147 -11.18 1.08 -1.86
CA LYS A 147 -9.77 1.27 -2.25
C LYS A 147 -9.65 1.74 -3.70
N LEU A 148 -10.36 1.09 -4.62
CA LEU A 148 -10.36 1.46 -6.04
C LEU A 148 -10.95 2.85 -6.25
N ALA A 149 -12.06 3.19 -5.59
CA ALA A 149 -12.66 4.50 -5.65
C ALA A 149 -11.67 5.59 -5.23
N LEU A 150 -10.93 5.40 -4.13
CA LEU A 150 -9.87 6.32 -3.74
C LEU A 150 -8.71 6.37 -4.74
N ALA A 151 -8.24 5.22 -5.23
CA ALA A 151 -7.18 5.17 -6.22
C ALA A 151 -7.55 5.92 -7.52
N VAL A 152 -8.82 5.85 -7.95
CA VAL A 152 -9.32 6.56 -9.13
C VAL A 152 -9.56 8.04 -8.84
N LEU A 153 -10.19 8.38 -7.71
CA LEU A 153 -10.45 9.78 -7.30
C LEU A 153 -9.17 10.59 -7.10
N PHE A 154 -8.05 9.92 -6.83
CA PHE A 154 -6.75 10.55 -6.77
C PHE A 154 -6.41 11.32 -8.06
N TYR A 155 -6.70 10.78 -9.25
CA TYR A 155 -6.30 11.40 -10.52
C TYR A 155 -7.03 12.72 -10.79
N PRO A 156 -8.38 12.81 -10.71
CA PRO A 156 -9.08 14.09 -10.81
C PRO A 156 -8.59 15.13 -9.80
N ILE A 157 -8.34 14.71 -8.55
CA ILE A 157 -7.79 15.61 -7.51
C ILE A 157 -6.42 16.11 -7.99
N TRP A 158 -5.53 15.22 -8.39
CA TRP A 158 -4.20 15.56 -8.88
C TRP A 158 -4.24 16.55 -10.04
N PHE A 159 -5.07 16.31 -11.06
CA PHE A 159 -5.23 17.24 -12.20
C PHE A 159 -5.83 18.59 -11.78
N ALA A 160 -6.80 18.60 -10.86
CA ALA A 160 -7.43 19.83 -10.37
C ALA A 160 -6.48 20.72 -9.55
N THR A 161 -5.50 20.12 -8.86
CA THR A 161 -4.63 20.84 -7.91
C THR A 161 -3.63 21.84 -8.52
N LYS A 162 -3.54 22.00 -9.86
CA LYS A 162 -2.51 22.81 -10.56
C LYS A 162 -1.06 22.49 -10.13
N ALA A 163 -0.84 21.35 -9.46
CA ALA A 163 0.42 20.94 -8.83
C ALA A 163 1.63 20.92 -9.77
N PHE A 164 1.40 20.82 -11.08
CA PHE A 164 2.45 20.84 -12.11
C PHE A 164 3.35 22.07 -12.08
N LYS A 165 2.86 23.23 -11.60
CA LYS A 165 3.67 24.46 -11.57
C LYS A 165 4.65 24.52 -10.40
N ASP A 166 4.35 23.84 -9.29
CA ASP A 166 5.09 23.97 -8.03
C ASP A 166 5.76 22.66 -7.56
N THR A 167 5.71 21.60 -8.38
CA THR A 167 6.43 20.34 -8.14
C THR A 167 7.68 20.22 -8.98
N THR A 168 8.73 19.64 -8.41
CA THR A 168 9.91 19.26 -9.20
C THR A 168 9.54 18.12 -10.16
N LYS A 169 10.28 17.98 -11.27
CA LYS A 169 10.13 16.83 -12.17
C LYS A 169 10.22 15.49 -11.43
N GLN A 170 11.07 15.42 -10.39
CA GLN A 170 11.22 14.25 -9.52
C GLN A 170 9.94 13.95 -8.73
N GLY A 171 9.27 14.97 -8.19
CA GLY A 171 8.00 14.80 -7.49
C GLY A 171 6.86 14.32 -8.38
N ILE A 172 6.82 14.79 -9.64
CA ILE A 172 5.84 14.31 -10.63
C ILE A 172 6.07 12.82 -10.93
N VAL A 173 7.33 12.41 -11.14
CA VAL A 173 7.68 11.01 -11.38
C VAL A 173 7.33 10.12 -10.18
N LEU A 174 7.64 10.57 -8.96
CA LEU A 174 7.28 9.84 -7.74
C LEU A 174 5.76 9.62 -7.66
N LEU A 175 4.97 10.67 -7.84
CA LEU A 175 3.51 10.58 -7.78
C LEU A 175 2.95 9.67 -8.86
N LEU A 176 3.44 9.79 -10.10
CA LEU A 176 2.93 9.01 -11.23
C LEU A 176 3.17 7.52 -11.01
N ILE A 177 4.40 7.11 -10.70
CA ILE A 177 4.73 5.68 -10.52
C ILE A 177 4.01 5.11 -9.29
N SER A 178 3.96 5.87 -8.19
CA SER A 178 3.29 5.45 -6.95
C SER A 178 1.77 5.32 -7.14
N SER A 179 1.16 6.14 -7.99
CA SER A 179 -0.28 6.07 -8.26
C SER A 179 -0.66 4.96 -9.25
N VAL A 180 0.17 4.73 -10.27
CA VAL A 180 -0.02 3.60 -11.20
C VAL A 180 0.10 2.27 -10.44
N THR A 181 1.11 2.13 -9.57
CA THR A 181 1.27 0.92 -8.75
C THR A 181 0.09 0.73 -7.80
N CYS A 182 -0.39 1.78 -7.12
CA CYS A 182 -1.62 1.74 -6.31
C CYS A 182 -2.84 1.27 -7.11
N LEU A 183 -3.00 1.76 -8.35
CA LEU A 183 -4.12 1.40 -9.23
C LEU A 183 -4.06 -0.08 -9.64
N VAL A 184 -2.89 -0.58 -10.04
CA VAL A 184 -2.69 -2.01 -10.38
C VAL A 184 -3.08 -2.90 -9.22
N ILE A 185 -2.61 -2.59 -8.01
CA ILE A 185 -2.93 -3.37 -6.81
C ILE A 185 -4.43 -3.26 -6.48
N ALA A 186 -5.05 -2.09 -6.64
CA ALA A 186 -6.49 -1.93 -6.38
C ALA A 186 -7.35 -2.75 -7.36
N ILE A 187 -6.99 -2.79 -8.64
CA ILE A 187 -7.67 -3.62 -9.65
C ILE A 187 -7.52 -5.10 -9.30
N TYR A 188 -6.32 -5.53 -8.93
CA TYR A 188 -6.07 -6.90 -8.52
C TYR A 188 -6.91 -7.32 -7.31
N ASP A 189 -7.03 -6.46 -6.30
CA ASP A 189 -7.88 -6.72 -5.12
C ASP A 189 -9.37 -6.85 -5.50
N VAL A 190 -9.85 -6.05 -6.45
CA VAL A 190 -11.23 -6.14 -6.96
C VAL A 190 -11.44 -7.46 -7.70
N ILE A 191 -10.53 -7.85 -8.59
CA ILE A 191 -10.62 -9.14 -9.31
C ILE A 191 -10.67 -10.30 -8.32
N THR A 192 -9.75 -10.30 -7.35
CA THR A 192 -9.66 -11.36 -6.33
C THR A 192 -10.74 -11.25 -5.23
N SER A 193 -11.64 -10.27 -5.28
CA SER A 193 -12.82 -10.20 -4.42
C SER A 193 -14.01 -11.01 -4.95
N ILE A 194 -13.91 -11.51 -6.18
CA ILE A 194 -14.89 -12.41 -6.78
C ILE A 194 -14.47 -13.87 -6.51
N PRO A 195 -15.36 -14.73 -5.96
CA PRO A 195 -15.01 -16.09 -5.53
C PRO A 195 -14.32 -16.94 -6.60
N GLN A 196 -14.80 -16.86 -7.84
CA GLN A 196 -14.27 -17.66 -8.96
C GLN A 196 -12.81 -17.30 -9.28
N TYR A 197 -12.49 -16.00 -9.33
CA TYR A 197 -11.12 -15.53 -9.57
C TYR A 197 -10.23 -15.70 -8.33
N TYR A 198 -10.79 -15.62 -7.13
CA TYR A 198 -10.05 -15.86 -5.88
C TYR A 198 -9.45 -17.27 -5.85
N ILE A 199 -10.21 -18.30 -6.24
CA ILE A 199 -9.74 -19.68 -6.26
C ILE A 199 -8.63 -19.89 -7.30
N ILE A 200 -8.79 -19.33 -8.50
CA ILE A 200 -7.79 -19.45 -9.58
C ILE A 200 -6.48 -18.75 -9.19
N THR A 201 -6.58 -17.55 -8.61
CA THR A 201 -5.41 -16.75 -8.22
C THR A 201 -4.74 -17.30 -6.96
N SER A 202 -5.48 -17.88 -6.01
CA SER A 202 -4.89 -18.49 -4.82
C SER A 202 -4.13 -19.79 -5.11
N GLN A 203 -4.52 -20.53 -6.15
CA GLN A 203 -3.82 -21.73 -6.60
C GLN A 203 -2.48 -21.42 -7.29
N GLN A 204 -2.29 -20.19 -7.79
CA GLN A 204 -1.10 -19.79 -8.53
C GLN A 204 -0.44 -18.56 -7.88
N GLN A 205 0.48 -18.81 -6.95
CA GLN A 205 1.21 -17.76 -6.22
C GLN A 205 1.92 -16.74 -7.13
N MET A 206 2.26 -17.12 -8.36
CA MET A 206 2.87 -16.22 -9.35
C MET A 206 2.07 -14.93 -9.56
N TRP A 207 0.73 -14.98 -9.51
CA TRP A 207 -0.11 -13.79 -9.66
C TRP A 207 0.02 -12.81 -8.50
N PHE A 208 0.18 -13.34 -7.28
CA PHE A 208 0.49 -12.52 -6.11
C PHE A 208 1.83 -11.78 -6.31
N PHE A 209 2.87 -12.47 -6.76
CA PHE A 209 4.17 -11.83 -6.99
C PHE A 209 4.10 -10.74 -8.06
N ILE A 210 3.40 -10.98 -9.17
CA ILE A 210 3.31 -10.04 -10.30
C ILE A 210 2.46 -8.82 -9.97
N PHE A 211 1.27 -9.01 -9.41
CA PHE A 211 0.28 -7.93 -9.27
C PHE A 211 0.26 -7.25 -7.90
N GLN A 212 0.87 -7.88 -6.89
CA GLN A 212 0.86 -7.37 -5.53
C GLN A 212 2.26 -6.99 -5.08
N LEU A 213 3.22 -7.91 -5.17
CA LEU A 213 4.57 -7.67 -4.69
C LEU A 213 5.36 -6.73 -5.60
N ALA A 214 5.48 -7.03 -6.89
CA ALA A 214 6.32 -6.25 -7.80
C ALA A 214 5.92 -4.75 -7.86
N PRO A 215 4.63 -4.38 -7.95
CA PRO A 215 4.22 -2.97 -7.90
C PRO A 215 4.57 -2.31 -6.57
N THR A 216 4.46 -3.07 -5.47
CA THR A 216 4.82 -2.58 -4.13
C THR A 216 6.32 -2.33 -4.00
N LEU A 217 7.17 -3.21 -4.54
CA LEU A 217 8.62 -3.01 -4.56
C LEU A 217 9.02 -1.81 -5.42
N ILE A 218 8.40 -1.65 -6.60
CA ILE A 218 8.62 -0.48 -7.46
C ILE A 218 8.29 0.80 -6.70
N ALA A 219 7.15 0.83 -6.01
CA ALA A 219 6.77 1.97 -5.18
C ALA A 219 7.80 2.24 -4.07
N LEU A 220 8.20 1.22 -3.31
CA LEU A 220 9.22 1.37 -2.25
C LEU A 220 10.51 1.96 -2.82
N ILE A 221 11.05 1.42 -3.91
CA ILE A 221 12.27 1.95 -4.55
C ILE A 221 12.08 3.41 -4.97
N VAL A 222 10.95 3.74 -5.59
CA VAL A 222 10.67 5.11 -6.05
C VAL A 222 10.61 6.08 -4.89
N TRP A 223 9.95 5.71 -3.79
CA TRP A 223 9.95 6.53 -2.57
C TRP A 223 11.38 6.70 -2.03
N ALA A 224 12.18 5.63 -1.92
CA ALA A 224 13.55 5.70 -1.40
C ALA A 224 14.49 6.57 -2.25
N VAL A 225 14.35 6.53 -3.58
CA VAL A 225 15.18 7.30 -4.51
C VAL A 225 14.72 8.76 -4.58
N LEU A 226 13.42 8.99 -4.75
CA LEU A 226 12.81 10.30 -4.99
C LEU A 226 12.24 10.91 -3.70
N HIS A 227 13.02 10.85 -2.62
CA HIS A 227 12.60 11.26 -1.29
C HIS A 227 11.83 12.62 -1.27
N PRO A 228 10.71 12.75 -0.54
CA PRO A 228 9.80 13.90 -0.57
C PRO A 228 10.48 15.25 -0.38
N LYS A 229 11.49 15.33 0.48
CA LYS A 229 12.27 16.58 0.65
C LYS A 229 12.93 17.06 -0.65
N ARG A 230 13.45 16.16 -1.49
CA ARG A 230 14.08 16.50 -2.77
C ARG A 230 13.02 16.81 -3.84
N SER A 231 11.87 16.15 -3.70
CA SER A 231 10.76 16.20 -4.65
C SER A 231 9.81 17.38 -4.46
N LEU A 232 9.72 17.92 -3.24
CA LEU A 232 8.89 19.08 -2.88
C LEU A 232 9.68 20.38 -3.00
N VAL A 233 9.12 21.38 -3.68
CA VAL A 233 9.62 22.76 -3.61
C VAL A 233 9.09 23.37 -2.32
N ILE A 234 9.92 23.43 -1.27
CA ILE A 234 9.58 24.16 -0.05
C ILE A 234 9.74 25.65 -0.38
N ARG A 235 8.70 26.32 -0.85
CA ARG A 235 8.66 27.79 -0.83
C ARG A 235 8.52 28.21 0.64
N ARG A 236 9.58 28.80 1.18
CA ARG A 236 9.53 29.57 2.43
C ARG A 236 8.89 30.92 2.16
#